data_AF-F1C633-F1
#
_entry.id   AF-F1C633-F1
#
_cell.length_a   1.000
_cell.length_b   1.000
_cell.length_c   1.000
_cell.angle_alpha   90.00
_cell.angle_beta   90.00
_cell.angle_gamma   90.00
#
_symmetry.space_group_name_H-M   'P 1'
#
loop_
_entity.id
_entity.type
_entity.pdbx_description
1 polymer ?
#
loop_
_entity_poly.entity_id
_entity_poly.type
_entity_poly.pdbx_seq_one_letter_code
_entity_poly.pdbx_strand_id
1 'polypeptide(L)' 'HGQCSCGDCLCDSDWTGYYCNCTTRTDTCMSSNGLLCSGRSKCECGSCVCIQPGSYGDTCEKCPTCPDACTFK' A
#
# COMPACT_ATOMS: atom_id res chain seq x y z
N HIS A 1 -9.84 -8.20 13.73
CA HIS A 1 -10.73 -7.98 12.57
C HIS A 1 -11.14 -9.32 11.98
N GLY A 2 -11.92 -10.07 12.75
CA GLY A 2 -12.30 -11.43 12.41
C GLY A 2 -12.85 -12.17 13.62
N GLN A 3 -13.38 -13.37 13.38
CA GLN A 3 -13.87 -14.28 14.40
C GLN A 3 -12.87 -15.40 14.65
N CYS A 4 -12.65 -15.73 15.91
CA CYS A 4 -11.85 -16.90 16.27
C CYS A 4 -12.72 -18.17 16.15
N SER A 5 -12.25 -19.14 15.36
CA SER A 5 -12.88 -20.45 15.20
C SER A 5 -11.84 -21.54 15.34
N CYS A 6 -11.94 -22.35 16.40
CA CYS A 6 -11.04 -23.48 16.66
C CYS A 6 -9.53 -23.13 16.71
N GLY A 7 -9.18 -21.89 17.07
CA GLY A 7 -7.78 -21.42 17.11
C GLY A 7 -7.31 -20.75 15.83
N ASP A 8 -8.12 -20.76 14.76
CA ASP A 8 -7.89 -20.00 13.54
C ASP A 8 -8.67 -18.69 13.54
N CYS A 9 -8.07 -17.63 13.00
CA CYS A 9 -8.75 -16.35 12.80
C CYS A 9 -9.43 -16.33 11.44
N LEU A 10 -10.77 -16.33 11.44
CA LEU A 10 -11.60 -16.10 10.25
C LEU A 10 -11.75 -14.59 10.05
N CYS A 11 -10.98 -14.05 9.11
CA CYS A 11 -10.96 -12.61 8.87
C CYS A 11 -12.27 -12.09 8.26
N ASP A 12 -12.63 -10.86 8.62
CA ASP A 12 -13.69 -10.12 7.93
C ASP A 12 -13.33 -9.88 6.46
N SER A 13 -14.30 -9.58 5.60
CA SER A 13 -14.09 -9.43 4.14
C SER A 13 -13.04 -8.37 3.75
N ASP A 14 -12.83 -7.36 4.60
CA ASP A 14 -11.85 -6.28 4.39
C ASP A 14 -10.48 -6.56 5.03
N TRP A 15 -10.25 -7.77 5.55
CA TRP A 15 -9.06 -8.15 6.32
C TRP A 15 -8.52 -9.51 5.90
N THR A 16 -7.19 -9.66 5.97
CA THR A 16 -6.46 -10.84 5.56
C THR A 16 -5.27 -11.10 6.49
N GLY A 17 -4.60 -12.22 6.25
CA GLY A 17 -3.44 -12.68 7.01
C GLY A 17 -3.84 -13.56 8.20
N TYR A 18 -2.86 -14.28 8.74
CA TYR A 18 -3.09 -15.24 9.82
C TYR A 18 -3.71 -14.61 11.08
N TYR A 19 -3.39 -13.34 11.34
CA TYR A 19 -3.90 -12.58 12.48
C TYR A 19 -5.01 -11.60 12.10
N CYS A 20 -5.47 -11.61 10.85
CA CYS A 20 -6.42 -10.64 10.31
C CYS A 20 -6.03 -9.18 10.61
N ASN A 21 -4.75 -8.87 10.47
CA ASN A 21 -4.19 -7.54 10.72
C ASN A 21 -3.90 -6.77 9.43
N CYS A 22 -4.08 -7.42 8.28
CA CYS A 22 -3.77 -6.85 6.98
C CYS A 22 -5.07 -6.43 6.29
N THR A 23 -5.33 -5.13 6.17
CA THR A 23 -6.52 -4.71 5.44
C THR A 23 -6.35 -4.92 3.93
N THR A 24 -7.42 -5.38 3.27
CA THR A 24 -7.49 -5.46 1.81
C THR A 24 -7.87 -4.13 1.17
N ARG A 25 -8.23 -3.15 2.00
CA ARG A 25 -8.58 -1.82 1.55
C ARG A 25 -7.34 -1.10 1.01
N THR A 26 -7.54 -0.44 -0.13
CA THR A 26 -6.48 0.29 -0.82
C THR A 26 -6.70 1.80 -0.83
N ASP A 27 -7.70 2.30 -0.09
CA ASP A 27 -8.03 3.73 -0.05
C ASP A 27 -6.88 4.57 0.53
N THR A 28 -6.20 4.07 1.55
CA THR A 28 -5.01 4.72 2.14
C THR A 28 -3.79 4.73 1.20
N CYS A 29 -3.75 3.81 0.24
CA CYS A 29 -2.69 3.69 -0.75
C CYS A 29 -2.98 4.47 -2.04
N MET A 30 -4.17 5.06 -2.19
CA MET A 30 -4.52 5.86 -3.37
C MET A 30 -3.76 7.19 -3.31
N SER A 31 -2.90 7.42 -4.30
CA SER A 31 -2.23 8.70 -4.45
C SER A 31 -3.15 9.74 -5.10
N SER A 32 -2.82 11.03 -4.96
CA SER A 32 -3.56 12.14 -5.58
C SER A 32 -3.67 12.04 -7.10
N ASN A 33 -2.80 11.25 -7.74
CA ASN A 33 -2.83 10.97 -9.18
C ASN A 33 -3.87 9.90 -9.57
N GLY A 34 -4.66 9.37 -8.62
CA GLY A 34 -5.62 8.28 -8.83
C GLY A 34 -4.97 6.91 -9.02
N LEU A 35 -3.64 6.83 -8.88
CA LEU A 35 -2.88 5.59 -8.98
C LEU A 35 -2.54 5.06 -7.58
N LEU A 36 -2.67 3.74 -7.41
CA LEU A 36 -2.21 3.07 -6.20
C LEU A 36 -0.69 3.20 -6.08
N CYS A 37 -0.26 3.76 -4.96
CA CYS A 37 1.14 4.00 -4.65
C CYS A 37 1.90 4.69 -5.80
N SER A 38 1.25 5.69 -6.41
CA SER A 38 1.80 6.46 -7.55
C SER A 38 2.19 5.61 -8.76
N GLY A 39 1.69 4.37 -8.88
CA GLY A 39 2.04 3.41 -9.92
C GLY A 39 3.45 2.81 -9.80
N ARG A 40 4.14 3.05 -8.68
CA ARG A 40 5.56 2.71 -8.48
C ARG A 40 5.76 1.50 -7.55
N SER A 41 4.67 0.87 -7.13
CA SER A 41 4.68 -0.17 -6.08
C SER A 41 3.34 -0.90 -5.92
N LYS A 42 3.30 -1.81 -4.95
CA LYS A 42 2.10 -2.51 -4.49
C LYS A 42 1.63 -1.96 -3.15
N CYS A 43 0.32 -1.88 -2.96
CA CYS A 43 -0.31 -1.64 -1.67
C CYS A 43 -0.42 -2.97 -0.94
N GLU A 44 0.16 -3.06 0.25
CA GLU A 44 0.09 -4.23 1.12
C GLU A 44 -0.43 -3.79 2.49
N CYS A 45 -1.54 -4.39 2.93
CA CYS A 45 -2.14 -4.10 4.22
C CYS A 45 -2.53 -2.62 4.45
N GLY A 46 -2.89 -1.89 3.39
CA GLY A 46 -3.18 -0.46 3.46
C GLY A 46 -1.94 0.45 3.54
N SER A 47 -0.75 -0.07 3.29
CA SER A 47 0.48 0.71 3.14
C SER A 47 1.20 0.42 1.83
N CYS A 48 1.83 1.43 1.26
CA CYS A 48 2.57 1.29 0.01
C CYS A 48 3.98 0.74 0.24
N VAL A 49 4.31 -0.35 -0.43
CA VAL A 49 5.65 -0.96 -0.40
C VAL A 49 6.43 -0.49 -1.62
N CYS A 50 7.13 0.63 -1.49
CA CYS A 50 7.88 1.26 -2.58
C CYS A 50 8.96 0.32 -3.16
N ILE A 51 8.80 -0.10 -4.43
CA ILE A 51 9.75 -1.00 -5.11
C ILE A 51 10.81 -0.18 -5.86
N GLN A 52 10.47 1.04 -6.28
CA GLN A 52 11.44 1.91 -6.95
C GLN A 52 12.54 2.38 -5.98
N PRO A 53 13.83 2.20 -6.33
CA PRO A 53 14.93 2.62 -5.48
C PRO A 53 14.98 4.15 -5.34
N GLY A 54 14.95 4.62 -4.09
CA GLY A 54 14.92 6.03 -3.74
C GLY A 54 13.52 6.66 -3.77
N SER A 55 12.46 5.88 -4.04
CA SER A 55 11.09 6.33 -3.81
C SER A 55 10.67 6.14 -2.35
N TYR A 56 9.98 7.12 -1.78
CA TYR A 56 9.50 7.14 -0.40
C TYR A 56 8.24 8.02 -0.26
N GLY A 57 7.67 8.06 0.94
CA GLY A 57 6.38 8.70 1.22
C GLY A 57 5.25 7.69 1.34
N ASP A 58 4.11 8.12 1.87
CA ASP A 58 2.95 7.26 2.16
C ASP A 58 2.42 6.53 0.92
N THR A 59 2.50 7.17 -0.25
CA THR A 59 2.09 6.60 -1.54
C THR A 59 3.22 6.52 -2.55
N CYS A 60 4.47 6.46 -2.08
CA CYS A 60 5.68 6.46 -2.91
C CYS A 60 5.75 7.65 -3.89
N GLU A 61 5.15 8.78 -3.51
CA GLU A 61 5.05 9.96 -4.37
C GLU A 61 6.38 10.74 -4.48
N LYS A 62 7.28 10.59 -3.50
CA LYS A 62 8.57 11.29 -3.48
C LYS A 62 9.63 10.37 -4.05
N CYS A 63 10.27 10.80 -5.14
CA CYS A 63 11.39 10.07 -5.72
C CYS A 63 12.42 11.06 -6.29
N PRO A 64 13.36 11.57 -5.48
CA PRO A 64 14.37 12.53 -5.92
C PRO A 64 15.38 11.93 -6.91
N THR A 65 15.52 10.60 -6.92
CA THR A 65 16.36 9.85 -7.87
C THR A 65 15.64 9.49 -9.17
N CYS A 66 14.33 9.74 -9.27
CA CYS A 66 13.58 9.41 -10.47
C CYS A 66 13.85 10.44 -11.58
N PRO A 67 14.01 9.99 -12.84
CA PRO A 67 14.27 10.88 -13.97
C PRO A 67 13.14 11.90 -14.22
N ASP A 68 11.89 11.56 -13.86
CA ASP A 68 10.73 12.45 -13.95
C ASP A 68 10.82 13.68 -13.02
N ALA A 69 11.59 13.62 -11.94
CA ALA A 69 11.73 14.74 -11.00
C ALA A 69 12.39 15.98 -11.66
N CYS A 70 13.13 15.78 -12.76
CA CYS A 70 13.81 16.84 -13.51
C CYS A 70 13.02 17.30 -14.76
N THR A 71 11.75 16.88 -14.92
CA THR A 71 10.93 17.24 -16.11
C THR A 71 10.01 18.44 -15.85
N PHE A 72 10.08 19.09 -14.68
CA PHE A 72 9.50 20.43 -14.50
C PHE A 72 10.44 21.46 -15.14
N LYS A 73 10.25 21.68 -16.44
CA LYS A 73 10.86 22.79 -17.18
C LYS A 73 9.88 23.93 -17.34
#